data_AF-A0A1V6KI68-F1
#
_entry.id   AF-A0A1V6KI68-F1
#
_cell.length_a   1.000
_cell.length_b   1.000
_cell.length_c   1.000
_cell.angle_alpha   90.00
_cell.angle_beta   90.00
_cell.angle_gamma   90.00
#
_symmetry.space_group_name_H-M   'P 1'
#
loop_
_entity.id
_entity.type
_entity.pdbx_description
1 polymer ?
#
loop_
_entity_poly.entity_id
_entity_poly.type
_entity_poly.pdbx_seq_one_letter_code
_entity_poly.pdbx_strand_id
1 'polypeptide(L)'
;MEAILVKAKNNAAQFDLQSYSYQGERPKSKEAGIVMLADSIEAASRSLKNPSAAKLEDLIHQLIIKKLTSGQLSDSELTFNDIEVAEKTFLRILQSQMHTRLEYPEQRKQ
;
A
#
# COMPACT_ATOMS: atom_id res chain seq x y z
N MET A 1 -1.76 -7.86 -14.91
CA MET A 1 -2.14 -6.78 -15.85
C MET A 1 -3.23 -7.18 -16.85
N GLU A 2 -3.92 -8.33 -16.73
CA GLU A 2 -4.86 -8.78 -17.78
C GLU A 2 -6.35 -8.83 -17.43
N ALA A 3 -6.77 -8.55 -16.19
CA ALA A 3 -8.19 -8.77 -15.81
C ALA A 3 -9.13 -7.56 -15.96
N ILE A 4 -8.68 -6.40 -16.42
CA ILE A 4 -9.52 -5.18 -16.53
C ILE A 4 -9.93 -4.87 -18.00
N LEU A 5 -9.27 -5.47 -18.99
CA LEU A 5 -9.44 -5.12 -20.41
C LEU A 5 -10.73 -5.68 -21.08
N VAL A 6 -11.46 -6.60 -20.44
CA VAL A 6 -12.54 -7.34 -21.13
C VAL A 6 -13.91 -6.66 -21.06
N LYS A 7 -14.15 -5.70 -20.15
CA LYS A 7 -15.48 -5.07 -19.99
C LYS A 7 -15.65 -3.66 -20.58
N ALA A 8 -14.64 -3.10 -21.26
CA ALA A 8 -14.67 -1.72 -21.75
C ALA A 8 -14.58 -1.59 -23.28
N LYS A 9 -15.10 -2.55 -24.05
CA LYS A 9 -15.03 -2.52 -25.52
C LYS A 9 -16.06 -1.62 -26.23
N ASN A 10 -16.89 -0.84 -25.53
CA ASN A 10 -17.96 -0.05 -26.16
C ASN A 10 -17.97 1.46 -25.82
N ASN A 11 -16.82 2.11 -25.75
CA ASN A 11 -16.67 3.56 -26.00
C ASN A 11 -15.18 3.92 -26.04
N ALA A 12 -14.57 3.80 -27.22
CA ALA A 12 -13.17 4.10 -27.44
C ALA A 12 -12.92 5.62 -27.53
N ALA A 13 -13.08 6.32 -26.41
CA ALA A 13 -12.22 7.47 -26.17
C ALA A 13 -10.84 6.90 -25.85
N GLN A 14 -9.86 7.13 -26.71
CA GLN A 14 -8.48 6.70 -26.51
C GLN A 14 -7.90 7.53 -25.35
N PHE A 15 -8.07 7.05 -24.12
CA PHE A 15 -7.55 7.71 -22.93
C PHE A 15 -6.03 7.57 -22.87
N ASP A 16 -5.35 8.70 -22.78
CA ASP A 16 -3.91 8.74 -22.51
C ASP A 16 -3.67 8.52 -21.00
N LEU A 17 -3.05 7.38 -20.67
CA LEU A 17 -2.70 7.04 -19.28
C LEU A 17 -1.70 8.03 -18.66
N GLN A 18 -0.91 8.74 -19.47
CA GLN A 18 0.02 9.75 -18.95
C GLN A 18 -0.73 10.94 -18.34
N SER A 19 -1.90 11.30 -18.88
CA SER A 19 -2.75 12.36 -18.37
C SER A 19 -3.32 12.07 -16.97
N TYR A 20 -3.28 10.82 -16.50
CA TYR A 20 -3.70 10.38 -15.16
C TYR A 20 -2.54 9.93 -14.27
N SER A 21 -1.30 10.13 -14.74
CA SER A 21 -0.10 9.78 -14.02
C SER A 21 0.56 11.04 -13.47
N TYR A 22 1.15 10.93 -12.27
CA TYR A 22 1.99 12.01 -11.76
C TYR A 22 3.20 12.19 -12.69
N GLN A 23 3.51 13.43 -13.07
CA GLN A 23 4.72 13.76 -13.85
C GLN A 23 6.00 13.83 -13.00
N GLY A 24 5.97 13.27 -11.80
CA GLY A 24 7.12 13.23 -10.89
C GLY A 24 8.13 12.16 -11.31
N GLU A 25 9.39 12.39 -10.95
CA GLU A 25 10.42 11.37 -11.10
C GLU A 25 10.19 10.21 -10.13
N ARG A 26 10.72 9.04 -10.49
CA ARG A 26 10.79 7.91 -9.57
C ARG A 26 11.70 8.22 -8.39
N PRO A 27 11.46 7.61 -7.22
CA PRO A 27 12.33 7.74 -6.05
C PRO A 27 13.77 7.40 -6.41
N LYS A 28 14.70 8.31 -6.12
CA LYS A 28 16.14 8.21 -6.43
C LYS A 28 17.00 7.76 -5.24
N SER A 29 16.37 7.54 -4.09
CA SER A 29 17.04 7.09 -2.87
C SER A 29 16.19 6.06 -2.14
N LYS A 30 16.82 5.31 -1.24
CA LYS A 30 16.14 4.29 -0.42
C LYS A 30 15.04 4.92 0.44
N GLU A 31 15.32 6.08 1.02
CA GLU A 31 14.38 6.83 1.85
C GLU A 31 13.15 7.25 1.04
N ALA A 32 13.35 7.79 -0.16
CA ALA A 32 12.24 8.18 -1.03
C ALA A 32 11.39 6.97 -1.45
N GLY A 33 12.02 5.82 -1.71
CA GLY A 33 11.32 4.57 -1.99
C GLY A 33 10.48 4.08 -0.81
N ILE A 34 11.05 4.12 0.40
CA ILE A 34 10.34 3.76 1.64
C ILE A 34 9.18 4.70 1.92
N VAL A 35 9.35 6.02 1.73
CA VAL A 35 8.28 7.02 1.90
C VAL A 35 7.13 6.76 0.93
N MET A 36 7.42 6.48 -0.34
CA MET A 36 6.38 6.14 -1.33
C MET A 36 5.58 4.89 -0.91
N LEU A 37 6.26 3.85 -0.42
CA LEU A 37 5.61 2.63 0.06
C LEU A 37 4.74 2.94 1.29
N ALA A 38 5.29 3.64 2.27
CA ALA A 38 4.60 4.00 3.51
C ALA A 38 3.30 4.77 3.24
N ASP A 39 3.35 5.82 2.41
CA ASP A 39 2.17 6.62 2.04
C ASP A 39 1.09 5.78 1.37
N SER A 40 1.47 4.96 0.38
CA SER A 40 0.53 4.11 -0.35
C SER A 40 -0.12 3.07 0.55
N ILE A 41 0.66 2.45 1.44
CA ILE A 41 0.20 1.42 2.36
C ILE A 41 -0.69 2.01 3.44
N GLU A 42 -0.31 3.14 4.03
CA GLU A 42 -1.06 3.81 5.08
C GLU A 42 -2.45 4.22 4.57
N ALA A 43 -2.50 4.90 3.43
CA ALA A 43 -3.75 5.33 2.82
C ALA A 43 -4.66 4.14 2.49
N ALA A 44 -4.11 3.05 1.94
CA ALA A 44 -4.87 1.85 1.65
C ALA A 44 -5.39 1.17 2.92
N SER A 45 -4.56 1.07 3.96
CA SER A 45 -4.92 0.43 5.24
C SER A 45 -6.11 1.11 5.92
N ARG A 46 -6.23 2.44 5.81
CA ARG A 46 -7.37 3.22 6.34
C ARG A 46 -8.71 2.85 5.71
N SER A 47 -8.68 2.36 4.46
CA SER A 47 -9.88 1.97 3.72
C SER A 47 -10.33 0.52 3.98
N LEU A 48 -9.55 -0.26 4.75
CA LEU A 48 -9.81 -1.68 4.97
C LEU A 48 -11.01 -1.89 5.91
N LYS A 49 -12.08 -2.48 5.38
CA LYS A 49 -13.27 -2.85 6.17
C LYS A 49 -13.03 -4.15 6.94
N ASN A 50 -13.35 -4.17 8.23
CA ASN A 50 -13.14 -5.32 9.13
C ASN A 50 -11.70 -5.84 9.06
N PRO A 51 -10.74 -5.02 9.54
CA PRO A 51 -9.33 -5.35 9.44
C PRO A 51 -8.98 -6.57 10.27
N SER A 52 -8.12 -7.42 9.72
CA SER A 52 -7.45 -8.50 10.44
C SER A 52 -5.97 -8.47 10.12
N ALA A 53 -5.14 -9.04 11.00
CA ALA A 53 -3.69 -9.12 10.78
C ALA A 53 -3.36 -9.74 9.41
N ALA A 54 -4.01 -10.86 9.05
CA ALA A 54 -3.80 -11.54 7.78
C ALA A 54 -4.23 -10.71 6.56
N LYS A 55 -5.36 -9.98 6.64
CA LYS A 55 -5.80 -9.10 5.55
C LYS A 55 -4.87 -7.90 5.35
N LEU A 56 -4.35 -7.36 6.46
CA LEU A 56 -3.40 -6.26 6.41
C LEU A 56 -2.06 -6.72 5.81
N GLU A 57 -1.57 -7.89 6.20
CA GLU A 57 -0.37 -8.50 5.63
C GLU A 57 -0.50 -8.70 4.12
N ASP A 58 -1.60 -9.33 3.66
CA ASP A 58 -1.87 -9.51 2.23
C ASP A 58 -1.97 -8.16 1.48
N LEU A 59 -2.64 -7.16 2.08
CA LEU A 59 -2.73 -5.83 1.49
C LEU A 59 -1.35 -5.17 1.30
N ILE A 60 -0.51 -5.22 2.34
CA ILE A 60 0.84 -4.65 2.30
C ILE A 60 1.65 -5.35 1.20
N HIS A 61 1.64 -6.68 1.19
CA HIS A 61 2.36 -7.48 0.22
C HIS A 61 1.96 -7.14 -1.22
N GLN A 62 0.66 -7.11 -1.49
CA GLN A 62 0.13 -6.78 -2.83
C GLN A 62 0.53 -5.37 -3.29
N LEU A 63 0.55 -4.38 -2.39
CA LEU A 63 0.95 -3.02 -2.73
C LEU A 63 2.45 -2.92 -3.05
N ILE A 64 3.29 -3.61 -2.30
CA ILE A 64 4.73 -3.69 -2.55
C ILE A 64 4.98 -4.34 -3.92
N ILE A 65 4.38 -5.50 -4.18
CA ILE A 65 4.50 -6.20 -5.46
C ILE A 65 3.99 -5.33 -6.62
N LYS A 66 2.90 -4.60 -6.44
CA LYS A 66 2.38 -3.66 -7.44
C LYS A 66 3.39 -2.55 -7.77
N LYS A 67 4.07 -1.98 -6.78
CA LYS A 67 5.10 -0.93 -6.99
C LYS A 67 6.35 -1.49 -7.65
N LEU A 68 6.76 -2.70 -7.28
CA LEU A 68 7.88 -3.42 -7.91
C LEU A 68 7.60 -3.73 -9.38
N THR A 69 6.47 -4.39 -9.66
CA THR A 69 6.11 -4.82 -11.02
C THR A 69 5.79 -3.66 -11.96
N SER A 70 5.40 -2.49 -11.43
CA SER A 70 5.26 -1.25 -12.21
C SER A 70 6.57 -0.47 -12.38
N GLY A 71 7.69 -0.97 -11.84
CA GLY A 71 9.00 -0.35 -11.95
C GLY A 71 9.11 0.98 -11.20
N GLN A 72 8.25 1.25 -10.21
CA GLN A 72 8.25 2.52 -9.48
C GLN A 72 9.45 2.66 -8.54
N LEU A 73 10.02 1.54 -8.10
CA LEU A 73 11.16 1.51 -7.17
C LEU A 73 12.51 1.32 -7.86
N SER A 74 12.53 1.22 -9.20
CA SER A 74 13.74 0.82 -9.96
C SER A 74 14.94 1.75 -9.76
N ASP A 75 14.72 3.02 -9.43
CA ASP A 75 15.77 4.01 -9.28
C ASP A 75 16.14 4.28 -7.80
N SER A 76 15.52 3.55 -6.85
CA SER A 76 15.61 3.83 -5.41
C SER A 76 16.72 3.07 -4.67
N GLU A 77 17.46 2.20 -5.37
CA GLU A 77 18.49 1.31 -4.80
C GLU A 77 18.02 0.38 -3.66
N LEU A 78 16.70 0.24 -3.48
CA LEU A 78 16.14 -0.71 -2.51
C LEU A 78 16.46 -2.14 -2.91
N THR A 79 17.07 -2.87 -1.98
CA THR A 79 17.30 -4.31 -2.14
C THR A 79 16.05 -5.10 -1.71
N PHE A 80 15.94 -6.36 -2.12
CA PHE A 80 14.87 -7.24 -1.63
C PHE A 80 14.89 -7.39 -0.11
N ASN A 81 16.07 -7.38 0.50
CA ASN A 81 16.20 -7.40 1.96
C ASN A 81 15.64 -6.11 2.59
N ASP A 82 15.91 -4.93 2.01
CA ASP A 82 15.35 -3.67 2.49
C ASP A 82 13.81 -3.69 2.44
N ILE A 83 13.26 -4.27 1.37
CA ILE A 83 11.81 -4.41 1.18
C ILE A 83 11.20 -5.37 2.20
N GLU A 84 11.82 -6.52 2.45
CA GLU A 84 11.34 -7.48 3.45
C GLU A 84 11.33 -6.88 4.86
N VAL A 85 12.38 -6.12 5.20
CA VAL A 85 12.46 -5.39 6.47
C VAL A 85 11.38 -4.31 6.56
N ALA A 86 11.16 -3.56 5.47
CA ALA A 86 10.13 -2.53 5.41
C ALA A 86 8.72 -3.13 5.55
N GLU A 87 8.42 -4.21 4.83
CA GLU A 87 7.14 -4.93 4.88
C GLU A 87 6.79 -5.38 6.31
N LYS A 88 7.71 -6.07 6.98
CA LYS A 88 7.54 -6.49 8.39
C LYS A 88 7.35 -5.30 9.32
N THR A 89 8.07 -4.20 9.06
CA THR A 89 7.98 -2.98 9.86
C THR A 89 6.63 -2.29 9.71
N PHE A 90 6.13 -2.15 8.48
CA PHE A 90 4.81 -1.59 8.19
C PHE A 90 3.71 -2.43 8.84
N LEU A 91 3.76 -3.75 8.69
CA LEU A 91 2.80 -4.66 9.30
C LEU A 91 2.73 -4.46 10.82
N ARG A 92 3.89 -4.46 11.50
CA ARG A 92 3.96 -4.26 12.94
C ARG A 92 3.36 -2.92 13.39
N ILE A 93 3.71 -1.83 12.71
CA ILE A 93 3.23 -0.49 13.06
C ILE A 93 1.71 -0.40 12.86
N LEU A 94 1.21 -0.85 11.72
CA LEU A 94 -0.22 -0.74 11.39
C LEU A 94 -1.08 -1.68 12.23
N GLN A 95 -0.61 -2.89 12.56
CA GLN A 95 -1.29 -3.77 13.51
C GLN A 95 -1.50 -3.09 14.86
N SER A 96 -0.50 -2.37 15.37
CA SER A 96 -0.62 -1.64 16.64
C SER A 96 -1.67 -0.52 16.60
N GLN A 97 -1.91 0.07 15.44
CA GLN A 97 -2.91 1.13 15.25
C GLN A 97 -4.34 0.58 15.06
N MET A 98 -4.48 -0.64 14.53
CA MET A 98 -5.78 -1.27 14.27
C MET A 98 -6.48 -1.79 15.52
N HIS A 99 -5.74 -2.05 16.59
CA HIS A 99 -6.33 -2.31 17.90
C HIS A 99 -6.75 -0.97 18.52
N THR A 100 -8.02 -0.63 18.34
CA THR A 100 -8.72 0.49 18.99
C THR A 100 -8.28 0.61 20.45
N ARG A 101 -8.01 1.84 20.91
CA ARG A 101 -7.82 2.17 22.33
C ARG A 101 -8.74 1.31 23.19
N LEU A 102 -8.18 0.59 24.15
CA LEU A 102 -8.91 -0.16 25.17
C LEU A 102 -10.08 0.71 25.67
N GLU A 103 -11.33 0.26 25.46
CA GLU A 103 -12.43 0.77 26.28
C GLU A 103 -12.07 0.45 27.72
N TYR A 104 -11.96 1.50 28.55
CA TYR A 104 -11.84 1.30 29.98
C TYR A 104 -13.07 0.50 30.41
N PRO A 105 -12.91 -0.58 31.18
CA PRO A 105 -14.06 -1.31 31.68
C PRO A 105 -14.90 -0.33 32.50
N GLU A 106 -16.08 0.01 31.99
CA GLU A 106 -17.09 0.74 32.74
C GLU A 106 -17.24 0.00 34.07
N GLN A 107 -16.91 0.70 35.15
CA GLN A 107 -17.05 0.18 36.50
C GLN A 107 -18.49 -0.32 36.61
N ARG A 108 -18.68 -1.65 36.69
CA ARG A 108 -19.97 -2.23 37.05
C ARG A 108 -20.34 -1.66 38.42
N LYS A 109 -21.12 -0.59 38.43
CA LYS A 109 -21.80 -0.12 39.62
C LYS A 109 -22.88 -1.17 39.91
N GLN A 110 -22.69 -1.80 41.07
CA GLN A 110 -23.65 -2.68 41.74
C GLN A 110 -24.95 -1.94 42.01
#